data_AF-A0AAU6UU11-F1
#
_entry.id   AF-A0AAU6UU11-F1
#
_cell.length_a   1.000
_cell.length_b   1.000
_cell.length_c   1.000
_cell.angle_alpha   90.00
_cell.angle_beta   90.00
_cell.angle_gamma   90.00
#
_symmetry.space_group_name_H-M   'P 1'
#
loop_
_entity.id
_entity.type
_entity.pdbx_description
1 polymer ?
#
loop_
_entity_poly.entity_id
_entity_poly.type
_entity_poly.pdbx_seq_one_letter_code
_entity_poly.pdbx_strand_id
1 'polypeptide(L)'
;MAFQRAKYRQSGASLVEFMIASLVGSIALAIIGSLFLSNQRVALQRSQEIMLQQQMSKVMHQLKRDVLRAGYNGINNQSLTFSDQDDLLAVTETSIGYVYYTPNSSSRKFSHTLYRLDDKMLKYCQVNSEQLKTLQSVNSQPCYNLFEPKQIKVTNFAVKHVPLSGETVRSAVVLVDVSASLVANPEVTHSMQLQITQRNWQS
;
A
#
# COMPACT_ATOMS: atom_id res chain seq x y z
N MET A 1 72.14 -37.77 7.05
CA MET A 1 70.70 -37.42 7.00
C MET A 1 70.26 -37.38 5.55
N ALA A 2 69.52 -38.38 5.08
CA ALA A 2 69.07 -38.49 3.70
C ALA A 2 67.55 -38.28 3.65
N PHE A 3 67.11 -37.22 2.96
CA PHE A 3 65.70 -37.04 2.61
C PHE A 3 65.33 -38.06 1.52
N GLN A 4 64.53 -39.07 1.87
CA GLN A 4 63.89 -39.93 0.88
C GLN A 4 62.83 -39.12 0.12
N ARG A 5 63.14 -38.73 -1.12
CA ARG A 5 62.15 -38.20 -2.07
C ARG A 5 61.23 -39.34 -2.51
N ALA A 6 59.98 -39.33 -2.04
CA ALA A 6 58.93 -40.15 -2.62
C ALA A 6 58.67 -39.72 -4.07
N LYS A 7 59.01 -40.58 -5.03
CA LYS A 7 58.78 -40.36 -6.46
C LYS A 7 57.32 -40.73 -6.77
N TYR A 8 56.42 -39.76 -6.74
CA TYR A 8 55.04 -39.97 -7.20
C TYR A 8 55.05 -40.32 -8.69
N ARG A 9 54.58 -41.52 -9.05
CA ARG A 9 54.33 -41.92 -10.44
C ARG A 9 53.06 -41.20 -10.90
N GLN A 10 53.23 -40.17 -11.71
CA GLN A 10 52.11 -39.47 -12.34
C GLN A 10 51.63 -40.31 -13.53
N SER A 11 50.47 -40.97 -13.37
CA SER A 11 49.73 -41.58 -14.47
C SER A 11 49.04 -40.47 -15.26
N GLY A 12 49.26 -40.38 -16.57
CA GLY A 12 48.53 -39.45 -17.43
C GLY A 12 47.03 -39.77 -17.44
N ALA A 13 46.19 -38.75 -17.50
CA ALA A 13 44.74 -38.93 -17.61
C ALA A 13 44.38 -39.50 -18.98
N SER A 14 43.49 -40.50 -19.00
CA SER A 14 42.97 -41.05 -20.25
C SER A 14 42.00 -40.07 -20.93
N LEU A 15 41.94 -40.08 -22.27
CA LEU A 15 40.95 -39.32 -23.05
C LEU A 15 39.52 -39.63 -22.56
N VAL A 16 39.26 -40.91 -22.24
CA VAL A 16 37.95 -41.39 -21.75
C VAL A 16 37.63 -40.80 -20.36
N GLU A 17 38.63 -40.67 -19.48
CA GLU A 17 38.44 -40.01 -18.18
C GLU A 17 38.09 -38.53 -18.33
N PHE A 18 38.70 -37.82 -19.29
CA PHE A 18 38.36 -36.43 -19.55
C PHE A 18 36.94 -36.26 -20.12
N MET A 19 36.50 -37.18 -20.98
CA MET A 19 35.13 -37.22 -21.49
C MET A 19 34.11 -37.50 -20.37
N ILE A 20 34.41 -38.44 -19.47
CA ILE A 20 33.53 -38.73 -18.32
C ILE A 20 33.52 -37.55 -17.35
N ALA A 21 34.68 -36.98 -17.03
CA ALA A 21 34.78 -35.83 -16.12
C ALA A 21 34.03 -34.60 -16.67
N SER A 22 34.15 -34.31 -17.96
CA SER A 22 33.41 -33.22 -18.61
C SER A 22 31.91 -33.49 -18.66
N LEU A 23 31.48 -34.72 -18.90
CA LEU A 23 30.06 -35.11 -18.85
C LEU A 23 29.50 -34.88 -17.43
N VAL A 24 30.15 -35.42 -16.40
CA VAL A 24 29.73 -35.25 -15.00
C VAL A 24 29.73 -33.77 -14.59
N GLY A 25 30.75 -33.01 -15.01
CA GLY A 25 30.84 -31.57 -14.78
C GLY A 25 29.68 -30.81 -15.43
N SER A 26 29.31 -31.16 -16.66
CA SER A 26 28.19 -30.52 -17.36
C SER A 26 26.83 -30.80 -16.68
N ILE A 27 26.62 -32.03 -16.21
CA ILE A 27 25.42 -32.42 -15.45
C ILE A 27 25.37 -31.63 -14.14
N ALA A 28 26.47 -31.55 -13.41
CA ALA A 28 26.55 -30.79 -12.16
C ALA A 28 26.24 -29.30 -12.38
N LEU A 29 26.81 -28.68 -13.42
CA LEU A 29 26.53 -27.29 -13.77
C LEU A 29 25.06 -27.07 -14.17
N ALA A 30 24.46 -28.00 -14.91
CA ALA A 30 23.05 -27.93 -15.29
C ALA A 30 22.13 -27.97 -14.07
N ILE A 31 22.40 -28.87 -13.12
CA ILE A 31 21.63 -28.97 -11.86
C ILE A 31 21.76 -27.67 -11.06
N ILE A 32 22.99 -27.22 -10.78
CA ILE A 32 23.22 -25.99 -10.00
C ILE A 32 22.61 -24.77 -10.69
N GLY A 33 22.76 -24.67 -12.01
CA GLY A 33 22.19 -23.58 -12.81
C GLY A 33 20.66 -23.55 -12.75
N SER A 34 20.00 -24.70 -12.88
CA SER A 34 18.54 -24.78 -12.80
C SER A 34 18.02 -24.40 -11.41
N LEU A 35 18.67 -24.88 -10.33
CA LEU A 35 18.33 -24.53 -8.96
C LEU A 35 18.52 -23.04 -8.69
N PHE A 36 19.63 -22.46 -9.17
CA PHE A 36 19.91 -21.05 -9.02
C PHE A 36 18.86 -20.16 -9.72
N LEU A 37 18.49 -20.51 -10.96
CA LEU A 37 17.43 -19.80 -11.69
C LEU A 37 16.06 -19.93 -11.01
N SER A 38 15.74 -21.12 -10.50
CA SER A 38 14.51 -21.36 -9.74
C SER A 38 14.47 -20.49 -8.48
N ASN A 39 15.55 -20.49 -7.69
CA ASN A 39 15.64 -19.69 -6.48
C ASN A 39 15.54 -18.18 -6.76
N GLN A 40 16.16 -17.70 -7.85
CA GLN A 40 16.02 -16.29 -8.24
C GLN A 40 14.59 -15.91 -8.61
N ARG A 41 13.87 -16.77 -9.35
CA ARG A 41 12.46 -16.51 -9.69
C ARG A 41 11.60 -16.40 -8.44
N VAL A 42 11.73 -17.34 -7.50
CA VAL A 42 11.01 -17.32 -6.23
C VAL A 42 11.37 -16.09 -5.40
N ALA A 43 12.65 -15.73 -5.32
CA ALA A 43 13.09 -14.55 -4.60
C ALA A 43 12.54 -13.25 -5.21
N LEU A 44 12.52 -13.15 -6.54
CA LEU A 44 11.96 -12.00 -7.25
C LEU A 44 10.46 -11.86 -7.02
N GLN A 45 9.72 -12.97 -7.10
CA GLN A 45 8.28 -12.96 -6.81
C GLN A 45 8.00 -12.53 -5.36
N ARG A 46 8.72 -13.08 -4.38
CA ARG A 46 8.59 -12.67 -2.98
C ARG A 46 8.93 -11.20 -2.76
N SER A 47 9.95 -10.70 -3.44
CA SER A 47 10.32 -9.28 -3.39
C SER A 47 9.19 -8.39 -3.90
N GLN A 48 8.53 -8.78 -5.00
CA GLN A 48 7.35 -8.10 -5.53
C GLN A 48 6.17 -8.09 -4.56
N GLU A 49 5.86 -9.23 -3.94
CA GLU A 49 4.79 -9.36 -2.94
C GLU A 49 5.05 -8.46 -1.71
N ILE A 50 6.28 -8.49 -1.18
CA ILE A 50 6.70 -7.67 -0.04
C ILE A 50 6.61 -6.17 -0.38
N MET A 51 7.08 -5.78 -1.56
CA MET A 51 7.02 -4.40 -2.03
C MET A 51 5.59 -3.88 -2.10
N LEU A 52 4.68 -4.66 -2.70
CA LEU A 52 3.26 -4.31 -2.80
C LEU A 52 2.64 -4.15 -1.40
N GLN A 53 2.87 -5.13 -0.52
CA GLN A 53 2.37 -5.10 0.86
C GLN A 53 2.90 -3.86 1.62
N GLN A 54 4.18 -3.53 1.48
CA GLN A 54 4.77 -2.36 2.15
C GLN A 54 4.17 -1.04 1.65
N GLN A 55 4.00 -0.89 0.34
CA GLN A 55 3.41 0.33 -0.23
C GLN A 55 1.95 0.47 0.19
N MET A 56 1.17 -0.60 0.13
CA MET A 56 -0.22 -0.60 0.62
C MET A 56 -0.29 -0.26 2.10
N SER A 57 0.55 -0.89 2.93
CA SER A 57 0.58 -0.62 4.38
C SER A 57 0.89 0.85 4.70
N LYS A 58 1.85 1.46 4.00
CA LYS A 58 2.16 2.89 4.16
C LYS A 58 0.95 3.77 3.83
N VAL A 59 0.27 3.51 2.71
CA VAL A 59 -0.93 4.26 2.30
C VAL A 59 -2.08 4.06 3.28
N MET A 60 -2.34 2.82 3.72
CA MET A 60 -3.39 2.52 4.69
C MET A 60 -3.12 3.15 6.05
N HIS A 61 -1.87 3.15 6.52
CA HIS A 61 -1.49 3.83 7.75
C HIS A 61 -1.60 5.34 7.63
N GLN A 62 -1.25 5.92 6.49
CA GLN A 62 -1.45 7.33 6.22
C GLN A 62 -2.94 7.67 6.25
N LEU A 63 -3.77 6.97 5.47
CA LEU A 63 -5.23 7.14 5.45
C LEU A 63 -5.81 7.05 6.86
N LYS A 64 -5.41 6.04 7.65
CA LYS A 64 -5.85 5.92 9.05
C LYS A 64 -5.57 7.17 9.86
N ARG A 65 -4.31 7.65 9.85
CA ARG A 65 -3.91 8.83 10.64
C ARG A 65 -4.62 10.09 10.16
N ASP A 66 -4.80 10.20 8.86
CA ASP A 66 -5.42 11.34 8.18
C ASP A 66 -6.92 11.41 8.53
N VAL A 67 -7.65 10.30 8.43
CA VAL A 67 -9.06 10.19 8.82
C VAL A 67 -9.27 10.43 10.32
N LEU A 68 -8.32 10.07 11.19
CA LEU A 68 -8.42 10.35 12.64
C LEU A 68 -8.44 11.85 12.98
N ARG A 69 -8.07 12.72 12.03
CA ARG A 69 -8.14 14.18 12.18
C ARG A 69 -9.52 14.74 11.81
N ALA A 70 -10.39 13.91 11.22
CA ALA A 70 -11.72 14.31 10.79
C ALA A 70 -12.51 15.02 11.91
N GLY A 71 -13.14 16.13 11.54
CA GLY A 71 -13.93 16.99 12.39
C GLY A 71 -13.20 17.70 13.51
N TYR A 72 -11.87 17.64 13.56
CA TYR A 72 -11.13 18.44 14.53
C TYR A 72 -11.42 19.92 14.32
N ASN A 73 -12.03 20.56 15.32
CA ASN A 73 -12.31 21.98 15.34
C ASN A 73 -11.52 22.64 16.47
N GLY A 74 -10.66 23.60 16.13
CA GLY A 74 -9.89 24.36 17.12
C GLY A 74 -10.51 25.70 17.51
N ILE A 75 -11.73 26.00 17.02
CA ILE A 75 -12.42 27.28 17.25
C ILE A 75 -13.55 27.12 18.27
N ASN A 76 -14.37 26.08 18.14
CA ASN A 76 -15.48 25.80 19.03
C ASN A 76 -15.61 24.29 19.30
N ASN A 77 -16.53 23.94 20.19
CA ASN A 77 -16.82 22.55 20.55
C ASN A 77 -17.77 21.88 19.54
N GLN A 78 -17.80 22.24 18.27
CA GLN A 78 -18.60 21.55 17.25
C GLN A 78 -17.70 20.89 16.23
N SER A 79 -17.99 19.65 15.85
CA SER A 79 -17.21 18.95 14.83
C SER A 79 -17.37 19.58 13.44
N LEU A 80 -16.28 19.63 12.67
CA LEU A 80 -16.34 20.13 11.29
C LEU A 80 -16.76 19.04 10.31
N THR A 81 -17.74 19.36 9.47
CA THR A 81 -18.19 18.54 8.35
C THR A 81 -18.03 19.32 7.04
N PHE A 82 -18.31 18.68 5.91
CA PHE A 82 -18.50 19.44 4.67
C PHE A 82 -19.78 20.28 4.79
N SER A 83 -19.85 21.40 4.06
CA SER A 83 -21.01 22.30 4.17
C SER A 83 -22.34 21.69 3.69
N ASP A 84 -22.27 20.59 2.94
CA ASP A 84 -23.41 19.84 2.40
C ASP A 84 -23.56 18.43 3.02
N GLN A 85 -22.90 18.15 4.15
CA GLN A 85 -22.93 16.85 4.82
C GLN A 85 -23.16 16.99 6.33
N ASP A 86 -24.02 16.14 6.88
CA ASP A 86 -24.31 16.11 8.32
C ASP A 86 -23.31 15.23 9.09
N ASP A 87 -22.69 14.26 8.42
CA ASP A 87 -21.75 13.33 9.02
C ASP A 87 -20.31 13.84 9.00
N LEU A 88 -19.53 13.45 10.02
CA LEU A 88 -18.10 13.75 10.16
C LEU A 88 -17.27 13.32 8.94
N LEU A 89 -17.66 12.18 8.36
CA LEU A 89 -17.03 11.56 7.22
C LEU A 89 -18.05 11.51 6.10
N ALA A 90 -17.70 12.07 4.95
CA ALA A 90 -18.47 11.92 3.73
C ALA A 90 -18.05 10.62 3.03
N VAL A 91 -18.84 9.57 3.21
CA VAL A 91 -18.53 8.24 2.68
C VAL A 91 -19.47 7.90 1.53
N THR A 92 -18.88 7.34 0.48
CA THR A 92 -19.61 6.59 -0.56
C THR A 92 -19.00 5.19 -0.65
N GLU A 93 -19.52 4.32 -1.52
CA GLU A 93 -18.94 2.99 -1.72
C GLU A 93 -17.45 3.04 -2.08
N THR A 94 -16.99 4.09 -2.76
CA THR A 94 -15.62 4.19 -3.31
C THR A 94 -14.91 5.49 -2.92
N SER A 95 -15.41 6.20 -1.91
CA SER A 95 -14.77 7.43 -1.43
C SER A 95 -14.94 7.65 0.07
N ILE A 96 -13.98 8.34 0.66
CA ILE A 96 -14.04 8.85 2.03
C ILE A 96 -13.44 10.26 2.06
N GLY A 97 -14.25 11.22 2.49
CA GLY A 97 -13.83 12.59 2.69
C GLY A 97 -14.04 13.06 4.12
N TYR A 98 -13.30 14.08 4.53
CA TYR A 98 -13.48 14.74 5.81
C TYR A 98 -12.90 16.16 5.81
N VAL A 99 -13.24 16.92 6.85
CA VAL A 99 -12.77 18.30 7.06
C VAL A 99 -12.10 18.42 8.42
N TYR A 100 -11.07 19.26 8.53
CA TYR A 100 -10.45 19.58 9.81
C TYR A 100 -9.87 21.01 9.85
N TYR A 101 -9.74 21.56 11.04
CA TYR A 101 -9.19 22.90 11.29
C TYR A 101 -7.65 22.89 11.30
N THR A 102 -7.05 23.86 10.63
CA THR A 102 -5.59 24.10 10.61
C THR A 102 -5.24 25.41 11.32
N PRO A 103 -4.75 25.37 12.57
CA PRO A 103 -4.52 26.57 13.37
C PRO A 103 -3.43 27.49 12.82
N ASN A 104 -2.45 26.95 12.10
CA ASN A 104 -1.27 27.69 11.64
C ASN A 104 -1.47 28.41 10.30
N SER A 105 -2.69 28.50 9.77
CA SER A 105 -2.98 29.17 8.50
C SER A 105 -3.81 30.42 8.72
N SER A 106 -3.23 31.59 8.42
CA SER A 106 -3.89 32.89 8.59
C SER A 106 -5.09 33.10 7.66
N SER A 107 -5.10 32.48 6.48
CA SER A 107 -6.15 32.62 5.45
C SER A 107 -6.67 31.30 4.89
N ARG A 108 -6.34 30.14 5.46
CA ARG A 108 -6.89 28.85 5.03
C ARG A 108 -7.12 27.94 6.22
N LYS A 109 -8.09 28.31 7.03
CA LYS A 109 -8.39 27.71 8.33
C LYS A 109 -8.96 26.29 8.26
N PHE A 110 -9.53 25.90 7.12
CA PHE A 110 -10.16 24.59 6.93
C PHE A 110 -9.47 23.81 5.82
N SER A 111 -9.05 22.59 6.15
CA SER A 111 -8.53 21.62 5.19
C SER A 111 -9.59 20.58 4.90
N HIS A 112 -9.93 20.42 3.63
CA HIS A 112 -10.85 19.41 3.13
C HIS A 112 -10.04 18.35 2.41
N THR A 113 -10.25 17.10 2.77
CA THR A 113 -9.55 15.96 2.17
C THR A 113 -10.54 14.97 1.62
N LEU A 114 -10.24 14.40 0.45
CA LEU A 114 -11.02 13.35 -0.18
C LEU A 114 -10.09 12.25 -0.70
N TYR A 115 -10.35 11.02 -0.29
CA TYR A 115 -9.83 9.81 -0.91
C TYR A 115 -10.91 9.22 -1.81
N ARG A 116 -10.57 8.88 -3.04
CA ARG A 116 -11.51 8.25 -3.96
C ARG A 116 -10.81 7.28 -4.91
N LEU A 117 -11.52 6.24 -5.31
CA LEU A 117 -11.09 5.42 -6.44
C LEU A 117 -11.48 6.11 -7.75
N ASP A 118 -10.51 6.30 -8.63
CA ASP A 118 -10.75 6.84 -9.96
C ASP A 118 -9.73 6.23 -10.93
N ASP A 119 -10.21 5.70 -12.05
CA ASP A 119 -9.42 4.98 -13.06
C ASP A 119 -8.42 3.97 -12.47
N LYS A 120 -8.90 3.09 -11.58
CA LYS A 120 -8.08 2.07 -10.88
C LYS A 120 -6.92 2.65 -10.06
N MET A 121 -7.00 3.92 -9.69
CA MET A 121 -6.04 4.57 -8.82
C MET A 121 -6.75 5.11 -7.58
N LEU A 122 -6.16 4.88 -6.41
CA LEU A 122 -6.59 5.57 -5.21
C LEU A 122 -6.01 6.98 -5.23
N LYS A 123 -6.89 7.97 -5.38
CA LYS A 123 -6.55 9.38 -5.47
C LYS A 123 -6.75 10.09 -4.13
N TYR A 124 -5.90 11.08 -3.90
CA TYR A 124 -5.92 11.99 -2.76
C TYR A 124 -6.11 13.42 -3.25
N CYS A 125 -7.19 14.06 -2.83
CA CYS A 125 -7.49 15.45 -3.12
C CYS A 125 -7.46 16.23 -1.80
N GLN A 126 -6.77 17.37 -1.76
CA GLN A 126 -6.76 18.23 -0.58
C GLN A 126 -6.88 19.69 -0.98
N VAL A 127 -7.77 20.42 -0.30
CA VAL A 127 -8.05 21.82 -0.55
C VAL A 127 -8.17 22.57 0.77
N ASN A 128 -7.35 23.61 0.93
CA ASN A 128 -7.43 24.48 2.10
C ASN A 128 -8.22 25.76 1.74
N SER A 129 -9.13 26.18 2.61
CA SER A 129 -10.02 27.33 2.38
C SER A 129 -10.36 28.09 3.66
N GLU A 130 -10.85 29.32 3.53
CA GLU A 130 -11.40 30.11 4.64
C GLU A 130 -12.81 29.70 5.04
N GLN A 131 -13.55 29.10 4.11
CA GLN A 131 -14.92 28.66 4.32
C GLN A 131 -15.02 27.15 4.14
N LEU A 132 -16.04 26.55 4.76
CA LEU A 132 -16.38 25.16 4.52
C LEU A 132 -16.88 24.99 3.09
N LYS A 133 -16.28 24.04 2.37
CA LYS A 133 -16.62 23.67 1.00
C LYS A 133 -17.53 22.44 0.99
N THR A 134 -18.28 22.30 -0.09
CA THR A 134 -19.05 21.10 -0.36
C THR A 134 -18.14 19.95 -0.78
N LEU A 135 -18.59 18.71 -0.61
CA LEU A 135 -17.87 17.52 -1.09
C LEU A 135 -17.58 17.62 -2.59
N GLN A 136 -18.58 18.03 -3.37
CA GLN A 136 -18.45 18.15 -4.83
C GLN A 136 -17.43 19.22 -5.24
N SER A 137 -17.33 20.33 -4.49
CA SER A 137 -16.31 21.35 -4.76
C SER A 137 -14.90 20.82 -4.59
N VAL A 138 -14.68 19.84 -3.70
CA VAL A 138 -13.36 19.22 -3.46
C VAL A 138 -13.09 18.12 -4.48
N ASN A 139 -14.12 17.37 -4.86
CA ASN A 139 -14.02 16.32 -5.89
C ASN A 139 -13.57 16.86 -7.25
N SER A 140 -13.98 18.08 -7.60
CA SER A 140 -13.59 18.77 -8.84
C SER A 140 -12.18 19.36 -8.84
N GLN A 141 -11.43 19.25 -7.75
CA GLN A 141 -10.09 19.83 -7.62
C GLN A 141 -9.02 18.82 -8.07
N PRO A 142 -7.79 19.28 -8.38
CA PRO A 142 -6.69 18.38 -8.70
C PRO A 142 -6.44 17.36 -7.59
N CYS A 143 -6.33 16.09 -7.98
CA CYS A 143 -6.05 14.99 -7.08
C CYS A 143 -4.77 14.26 -7.53
N TYR A 144 -4.07 13.67 -6.58
CA TYR A 144 -2.82 12.97 -6.79
C TYR A 144 -2.99 11.47 -6.57
N ASN A 145 -2.28 10.66 -7.33
CA ASN A 145 -2.28 9.21 -7.14
C ASN A 145 -1.45 8.86 -5.90
N LEU A 146 -2.01 8.03 -5.01
CA LEU A 146 -1.29 7.54 -3.82
C LEU A 146 -0.31 6.42 -4.14
N PHE A 147 -0.48 5.78 -5.29
CA PHE A 147 0.42 4.79 -5.83
C PHE A 147 1.02 5.27 -7.14
N GLU A 148 2.22 4.79 -7.46
CA GLU A 148 2.84 5.04 -8.77
C GLU A 148 2.04 4.32 -9.87
N PRO A 149 1.41 5.02 -10.83
CA PRO A 149 0.51 4.42 -11.81
C PRO A 149 1.14 3.34 -12.69
N LYS A 150 2.46 3.40 -12.88
CA LYS A 150 3.20 2.39 -13.66
C LYS A 150 3.56 1.14 -12.85
N GLN A 151 3.39 1.16 -11.54
CA GLN A 151 3.80 0.07 -10.65
C GLN A 151 2.60 -0.66 -10.05
N ILE A 152 1.62 0.07 -9.52
CA ILE A 152 0.48 -0.50 -8.79
C ILE A 152 -0.83 0.08 -9.34
N LYS A 153 -1.80 -0.80 -9.55
CA LYS A 153 -3.21 -0.44 -9.79
C LYS A 153 -4.08 -0.98 -8.65
N VAL A 154 -5.09 -0.20 -8.27
CA VAL A 154 -6.09 -0.57 -7.27
C VAL A 154 -7.23 -1.30 -7.98
N THR A 155 -7.49 -2.52 -7.54
CA THR A 155 -8.53 -3.39 -8.09
C THR A 155 -9.85 -3.26 -7.32
N ASN A 156 -9.79 -2.93 -6.04
CA ASN A 156 -10.94 -2.66 -5.21
C ASN A 156 -10.63 -1.58 -4.18
N PHE A 157 -11.57 -0.67 -3.98
CA PHE A 157 -11.58 0.25 -2.85
C PHE A 157 -13.02 0.38 -2.39
N ALA A 158 -13.33 -0.20 -1.23
CA ALA A 158 -14.65 -0.15 -0.66
C ALA A 158 -14.61 0.54 0.71
N VAL A 159 -15.53 1.47 0.92
CA VAL A 159 -15.71 2.15 2.20
C VAL A 159 -17.13 1.90 2.70
N LYS A 160 -17.25 1.47 3.95
CA LYS A 160 -18.54 1.15 4.57
C LYS A 160 -18.66 1.77 5.96
N HIS A 161 -19.81 2.37 6.24
CA HIS A 161 -20.20 2.71 7.59
C HIS A 161 -20.67 1.46 8.33
N VAL A 162 -20.20 1.29 9.56
CA VAL A 162 -20.70 0.29 10.50
C VAL A 162 -21.34 1.06 11.65
N PRO A 163 -22.68 1.07 11.76
CA PRO A 163 -23.34 1.64 12.92
C PRO A 163 -23.03 0.77 14.14
N LEU A 164 -22.58 1.38 15.24
CA LEU A 164 -22.51 0.70 16.52
C LEU A 164 -23.89 0.79 17.20
N SER A 165 -24.52 -0.36 17.41
CA SER A 165 -25.89 -0.44 17.95
C SER A 165 -25.96 0.03 19.41
N GLY A 166 -26.63 1.17 19.61
CA GLY A 166 -27.17 1.66 20.88
C GLY A 166 -28.18 2.76 20.56
N GLU A 167 -29.39 2.73 21.14
CA GLU A 167 -30.57 3.52 20.73
C GLU A 167 -30.38 5.06 20.73
N THR A 168 -29.26 5.56 21.23
CA THR A 168 -28.92 6.98 21.33
C THR A 168 -27.50 7.32 20.84
N VAL A 169 -26.75 6.36 20.30
CA VAL A 169 -25.33 6.58 19.94
C VAL A 169 -25.09 6.33 18.45
N ARG A 170 -25.00 7.39 17.65
CA ARG A 170 -24.54 7.35 16.25
C ARG A 170 -23.00 7.28 16.17
N SER A 171 -22.38 6.27 16.78
CA SER A 171 -20.93 6.09 16.66
C SER A 171 -20.61 5.41 15.32
N ALA A 172 -19.92 6.14 14.44
CA ALA A 172 -19.63 5.74 13.07
C ALA A 172 -18.23 5.14 12.95
N VAL A 173 -18.15 3.82 13.12
CA VAL A 173 -16.99 3.04 12.68
C VAL A 173 -17.01 3.01 11.15
N VAL A 174 -15.84 3.18 10.53
CA VAL A 174 -15.69 3.00 9.08
C VAL A 174 -14.75 1.85 8.78
N LEU A 175 -15.21 0.96 7.91
CA LEU A 175 -14.41 -0.10 7.32
C LEU A 175 -13.92 0.37 5.94
N VAL A 176 -12.63 0.21 5.71
CA VAL A 176 -11.96 0.54 4.46
C VAL A 176 -11.26 -0.72 3.96
N ASP A 177 -11.71 -1.23 2.82
CA ASP A 177 -11.11 -2.36 2.13
C ASP A 177 -10.36 -1.85 0.90
N VAL A 178 -9.07 -2.21 0.77
CA VAL A 178 -8.26 -1.91 -0.42
C VAL A 178 -7.65 -3.19 -0.94
N SER A 179 -7.84 -3.45 -2.23
CA SER A 179 -7.14 -4.49 -2.98
C SER A 179 -6.37 -3.85 -4.13
N ALA A 180 -5.15 -4.32 -4.37
CA ALA A 180 -4.30 -3.84 -5.45
C ALA A 180 -3.48 -4.97 -6.07
N SER A 181 -2.97 -4.71 -7.28
CA SER A 181 -2.05 -5.61 -7.97
C SER A 181 -0.90 -4.82 -8.60
N LEU A 182 0.19 -5.51 -8.89
CA LEU A 182 1.23 -4.93 -9.74
C LEU A 182 0.73 -4.76 -11.18
N VAL A 183 1.24 -3.75 -11.86
CA VAL A 183 0.95 -3.51 -13.29
C VAL A 183 1.72 -4.50 -14.16
N ALA A 184 3.02 -4.69 -13.87
CA ALA A 184 3.90 -5.57 -14.63
C ALA A 184 3.66 -7.07 -14.35
N ASN A 185 3.09 -7.42 -13.19
CA ASN A 185 2.74 -8.79 -12.82
C ASN A 185 1.38 -8.83 -12.09
N PRO A 186 0.25 -8.89 -12.82
CA PRO A 186 -1.08 -8.85 -12.22
C PRO A 186 -1.43 -10.03 -11.31
N GLU A 187 -0.66 -11.12 -11.34
CA GLU A 187 -0.85 -12.26 -10.43
C GLU A 187 -0.42 -11.92 -8.99
N VAL A 188 0.51 -10.98 -8.84
CA VAL A 188 0.90 -10.45 -7.53
C VAL A 188 -0.16 -9.46 -7.07
N THR A 189 -1.01 -9.92 -6.16
CA THR A 189 -2.11 -9.16 -5.59
C THR A 189 -1.99 -9.11 -4.07
N HIS A 190 -2.53 -8.06 -3.47
CA HIS A 190 -2.60 -7.95 -2.02
C HIS A 190 -3.86 -7.19 -1.63
N SER A 191 -4.43 -7.53 -0.47
CA SER A 191 -5.64 -6.89 0.07
C SER A 191 -5.43 -6.56 1.54
N MET A 192 -5.92 -5.40 1.96
CA MET A 192 -5.86 -4.93 3.33
C MET A 192 -7.21 -4.36 3.73
N GLN A 193 -7.62 -4.66 4.96
CA GLN A 193 -8.79 -4.07 5.59
C GLN A 193 -8.35 -3.21 6.77
N LEU A 194 -9.00 -2.06 6.92
CA LEU A 194 -8.79 -1.14 8.02
C LEU A 194 -10.13 -0.78 8.65
N GLN A 195 -10.20 -0.95 9.97
CA GLN A 195 -11.29 -0.42 10.78
C GLN A 195 -10.84 0.87 11.47
N ILE A 196 -11.62 1.94 11.31
CA ILE A 196 -11.34 3.25 11.89
C ILE A 196 -12.52 3.65 12.77
N THR A 197 -12.24 3.92 14.05
CA THR A 197 -13.20 4.52 14.97
C THR A 197 -13.01 6.04 14.98
N GLN A 198 -14.07 6.79 14.75
CA GLN A 198 -14.04 8.26 14.77
C GLN A 198 -13.68 8.80 16.16
N ARG A 199 -12.89 9.89 16.23
CA ARG A 199 -12.47 10.53 17.49
C ARG A 199 -13.32 11.73 17.88
N ASN A 200 -13.56 12.64 16.94
CA ASN A 200 -14.26 13.91 17.20
C ASN A 200 -15.75 13.80 16.91
N TRP A 201 -16.41 12.70 17.28
CA TRP A 201 -17.86 12.60 17.16
C TRP A 201 -18.51 13.22 18.39
N GLN A 202 -19.64 13.90 18.20
CA GLN A 202 -20.40 14.51 19.28
C GLN A 202 -21.86 14.06 19.15
N SER A 203 -22.44 13.68 20.29
CA SER A 203 -23.86 13.33 20.42
C SER A 203 -24.73 14.57 20.52
#